data_AF-A0A815PBR9-F1
#
_entry.id   AF-A0A815PBR9-F1
#
_cell.length_a   1.000
_cell.length_b   1.000
_cell.length_c   1.000
_cell.angle_alpha   90.00
_cell.angle_beta   90.00
_cell.angle_gamma   90.00
#
_symmetry.space_group_name_H-M   'P 1'
#
loop_
_entity.id
_entity.type
_entity.pdbx_description
1 polymer ?
#
loop_
_entity_poly.entity_id
_entity_poly.type
_entity_poly.pdbx_seq_one_letter_code
_entity_poly.pdbx_strand_id
1 'polypeptide(L)'
;MNSKDQENPARKNCGKMYRNMFSGCNVILDDEKYSKLSGNNVGGNASFYSTNPVTSLPNIKFQKRKKFEPKLMIWMAMSSKGVSDVYIHR
;
A
#
# COMPACT_ATOMS: atom_id res chain seq x y z
N MET A 1 8.01 -21.08 -7.51
CA MET A 1 8.94 -20.06 -8.02
C MET A 1 10.13 -20.05 -7.09
N ASN A 2 11.30 -20.48 -7.55
CA ASN A 2 12.47 -20.71 -6.68
C ASN A 2 13.18 -19.37 -6.43
N SER A 3 13.61 -19.08 -5.19
CA SER A 3 14.18 -17.77 -4.84
C SER A 3 15.46 -17.45 -5.63
N LYS A 4 16.26 -18.48 -5.93
CA LYS A 4 17.51 -18.36 -6.70
C LYS A 4 17.28 -17.97 -8.16
N ASP A 5 16.12 -18.34 -8.72
CA ASP A 5 15.75 -18.00 -10.09
C ASP A 5 15.37 -16.53 -10.22
N GLN A 6 14.96 -15.88 -9.12
CA GLN A 6 14.66 -14.44 -9.07
C GLN A 6 15.90 -13.61 -8.72
N GLU A 7 16.79 -14.14 -7.87
CA GLU A 7 18.00 -13.45 -7.40
C GLU A 7 18.98 -13.13 -8.54
N ASN A 8 19.25 -14.12 -9.41
CA ASN A 8 20.22 -13.95 -10.50
C ASN A 8 19.84 -12.85 -11.51
N PRO A 9 18.58 -12.81 -12.01
CA PRO A 9 18.10 -11.69 -12.82
C PRO A 9 18.12 -10.36 -12.06
N ALA A 10 17.71 -10.33 -10.79
CA ALA A 10 17.71 -9.10 -10.00
C ALA A 10 19.11 -8.49 -9.91
N ARG A 11 20.12 -9.29 -9.57
CA ARG A 11 21.52 -8.84 -9.50
C ARG A 11 22.02 -8.28 -10.83
N LYS A 12 21.73 -8.97 -11.94
CA LYS A 12 22.11 -8.54 -13.29
C LYS A 12 21.44 -7.22 -13.68
N ASN A 13 20.15 -7.08 -13.37
CA ASN A 13 19.36 -5.89 -13.69
C ASN A 13 19.79 -4.69 -12.84
N CYS A 14 20.02 -4.87 -11.54
CA CYS A 14 20.54 -3.83 -10.65
C CYS A 14 21.88 -3.28 -11.16
N GLY A 15 22.83 -4.15 -11.55
CA GLY A 15 24.12 -3.70 -12.08
C GLY A 15 24.00 -2.93 -13.41
N LYS A 16 23.08 -3.32 -14.29
CA LYS A 16 22.79 -2.57 -15.52
C LYS A 16 22.15 -1.21 -15.23
N MET A 17 21.15 -1.19 -14.36
CA MET A 17 20.44 0.01 -13.96
C MET A 17 21.39 1.04 -13.35
N TYR A 18 22.27 0.60 -12.44
CA TYR A 18 23.31 1.43 -11.85
C TYR A 18 24.18 2.09 -12.92
N ARG A 19 24.75 1.32 -13.85
CA ARG A 19 25.57 1.90 -14.94
C ARG A 19 24.83 2.93 -15.78
N ASN A 20 23.56 2.69 -16.08
CA ASN A 20 22.73 3.62 -16.85
C ASN A 20 22.40 4.90 -16.06
N MET A 21 22.21 4.81 -14.73
CA MET A 21 22.05 5.98 -13.88
C MET A 21 23.32 6.83 -13.86
N PHE A 22 24.51 6.22 -13.79
CA PHE A 22 25.80 6.93 -13.84
C PHE A 22 26.07 7.59 -15.18
N SER A 23 25.50 7.10 -16.27
CA SER A 23 25.59 7.74 -17.59
C SER A 23 24.60 8.90 -17.78
N GLY A 24 23.98 9.40 -16.70
CA GLY A 24 23.09 10.56 -16.73
C GLY A 24 21.64 10.25 -17.12
N CYS A 25 21.23 8.98 -17.10
CA CYS A 25 19.83 8.62 -17.33
C CYS A 25 18.95 9.12 -16.18
N ASN A 26 17.82 9.76 -16.51
CA ASN A 26 16.81 10.12 -15.52
C ASN A 26 15.85 8.95 -15.34
N VAL A 27 15.63 8.54 -14.10
CA VAL A 27 14.72 7.44 -13.78
C VAL A 27 13.41 8.00 -13.25
N ILE A 28 12.33 7.56 -13.88
CA ILE A 28 10.95 7.80 -13.45
C ILE A 28 10.46 6.49 -12.86
N LEU A 29 9.96 6.55 -11.62
CA LEU A 29 9.38 5.43 -10.89
C LEU A 29 7.88 5.68 -10.79
N ASP A 30 7.05 4.70 -11.12
CA ASP A 30 5.60 4.76 -10.93
C ASP A 30 5.10 3.51 -10.19
N ASP A 31 4.00 3.66 -9.46
CA ASP A 31 3.34 2.54 -8.77
C ASP A 31 1.87 2.87 -8.46
N GLU A 32 1.08 1.82 -8.21
CA GLU A 32 -0.30 1.89 -7.75
C GLU A 32 -0.41 1.52 -6.27
N LYS A 33 -1.05 2.39 -5.47
CA LYS A 33 -1.32 2.13 -4.07
C LYS A 33 -2.79 2.20 -3.75
N TYR A 34 -3.31 1.16 -3.10
CA TYR A 34 -4.63 1.18 -2.50
C TYR A 34 -4.59 1.76 -1.08
N SER A 35 -5.31 2.86 -0.88
CA SER A 35 -5.48 3.53 0.41
C SER A 35 -6.93 3.41 0.88
N LYS A 36 -7.14 2.97 2.13
CA LYS A 36 -8.47 2.88 2.72
C LYS A 36 -8.95 4.27 3.16
N LEU A 37 -10.24 4.57 2.94
CA LEU A 37 -10.84 5.85 3.36
C LEU A 37 -11.08 5.94 4.88
N SER A 38 -11.19 4.79 5.55
CA SER A 38 -11.30 4.68 7.00
C SER A 38 -10.13 3.85 7.53
N GLY A 39 -9.31 4.44 8.38
CA GLY A 39 -8.14 3.80 8.96
C GLY A 39 -8.52 2.94 10.16
N ASN A 40 -8.64 1.62 9.96
CA ASN A 40 -8.38 0.66 11.03
C ASN A 40 -6.86 0.39 11.16
N ASN A 41 -6.02 1.39 10.84
CA ASN A 41 -4.56 1.27 10.76
C ASN A 41 -3.90 1.25 12.15
N VAL A 42 -4.66 1.53 13.22
CA VAL A 42 -4.27 1.19 14.58
C VAL A 42 -5.00 -0.10 14.93
N GLY A 43 -4.28 -1.24 14.89
CA GLY A 43 -4.82 -2.57 15.19
C GLY A 43 -5.36 -2.75 16.63
N GLY A 44 -5.51 -1.66 17.40
CA GLY A 44 -5.98 -1.66 18.79
C GLY A 44 -7.47 -1.30 18.95
N ASN A 45 -8.00 -0.30 18.24
CA ASN A 45 -9.25 0.35 18.67
C ASN A 45 -10.56 -0.21 18.06
N ALA A 46 -10.49 -1.26 17.24
CA ALA A 46 -11.67 -1.90 16.67
C ALA A 46 -12.26 -3.00 17.57
N SER A 47 -11.76 -3.14 18.80
CA SER A 47 -12.23 -4.12 19.77
C SER A 47 -13.32 -3.52 20.66
N PHE A 48 -14.30 -4.35 20.99
CA PHE A 48 -15.36 -4.03 21.94
C PHE A 48 -14.78 -3.68 23.32
N TYR A 49 -14.79 -2.40 23.70
CA TYR A 49 -14.43 -1.96 25.06
C TYR A 49 -15.70 -1.79 25.89
N SER A 50 -16.12 -2.84 26.59
CA SER A 50 -17.15 -2.73 27.62
C SER A 50 -16.81 -3.62 28.79
N THR A 51 -16.91 -3.07 29.99
CA THR A 51 -16.83 -3.81 31.25
C THR A 51 -18.10 -4.61 31.54
N ASN A 52 -19.21 -4.34 30.83
CA ASN A 52 -20.45 -5.10 30.93
C ASN A 52 -20.99 -5.46 29.54
N PRO A 53 -20.71 -6.67 29.05
CA PRO A 53 -21.21 -7.14 27.77
C PRO A 53 -22.73 -7.26 27.71
N VAL A 54 -23.48 -7.30 28.81
CA VAL A 54 -24.93 -7.48 28.76
C VAL A 54 -25.64 -6.20 28.33
N THR A 55 -25.14 -5.03 28.74
CA THR A 55 -25.77 -3.73 28.50
C THR A 55 -25.46 -3.10 27.15
N SER A 56 -24.50 -3.65 26.39
CA SER A 56 -24.09 -3.04 25.13
C SER A 56 -25.03 -3.40 23.97
N LEU A 57 -25.22 -2.43 23.07
CA LEU A 57 -26.12 -2.55 21.93
C LEU A 57 -25.62 -3.63 20.93
N PRO A 58 -26.53 -4.41 20.28
CA PRO A 58 -26.15 -5.48 19.36
C PRO A 58 -25.29 -5.04 18.16
N ASN A 59 -25.49 -3.82 17.66
CA ASN A 59 -24.69 -3.25 16.56
C ASN A 59 -23.22 -2.98 16.93
N ILE A 60 -22.92 -2.86 18.22
CA ILE A 60 -21.56 -2.72 18.75
C ILE A 60 -20.94 -4.10 19.01
N LYS A 61 -21.76 -5.07 19.47
CA LYS A 61 -21.34 -6.47 19.70
C LYS A 61 -21.06 -7.24 18.42
N PHE A 62 -21.88 -7.02 17.39
CA PHE A 62 -21.86 -7.77 16.14
C PHE A 62 -21.52 -6.86 14.96
N GLN A 63 -20.38 -6.16 15.05
CA GLN A 63 -19.93 -5.31 13.97
C GLN A 63 -19.59 -6.18 12.74
N LYS A 64 -20.44 -6.13 11.71
CA LYS A 64 -20.21 -6.81 10.45
C LYS A 64 -18.97 -6.21 9.78
N ARG A 65 -17.91 -6.99 9.64
CA ARG A 65 -16.77 -6.60 8.80
C ARG A 65 -17.21 -6.63 7.35
N LYS A 66 -17.17 -5.49 6.65
CA LYS A 66 -17.37 -5.47 5.20
C LYS A 66 -16.24 -6.26 4.54
N LYS A 67 -16.56 -7.18 3.61
CA LYS A 67 -15.57 -8.00 2.88
C LYS A 67 -14.55 -7.14 2.13
N PHE A 68 -14.98 -5.97 1.65
CA PHE A 68 -14.12 -4.95 1.05
C PHE A 68 -14.49 -3.58 1.64
N GLU A 69 -13.55 -2.95 2.33
CA GLU A 69 -13.70 -1.56 2.75
C GLU A 69 -13.53 -0.64 1.53
N PRO A 70 -14.23 0.51 1.47
CA PRO A 70 -13.98 1.53 0.46
C PRO A 70 -12.49 1.90 0.43
N LYS A 71 -11.89 1.71 -0.75
CA LYS A 71 -10.48 1.95 -1.01
C LYS A 71 -10.36 2.83 -2.24
N LEU A 72 -9.44 3.78 -2.19
CA LEU A 72 -9.02 4.56 -3.34
C LEU A 72 -7.75 3.92 -3.89
N MET A 73 -7.67 3.76 -5.20
CA MET A 73 -6.40 3.48 -5.87
C MET A 73 -5.77 4.81 -6.26
N ILE A 74 -4.52 4.97 -5.88
CA ILE A 74 -3.72 6.15 -6.15
C ILE A 74 -2.57 5.69 -7.05
N TRP A 75 -2.45 6.29 -8.23
CA TRP A 75 -1.29 6.14 -9.08
C TRP A 75 -0.50 7.45 -9.08
N MET A 76 0.83 7.33 -8.96
CA MET A 76 1.74 8.46 -8.98
C MET A 76 3.07 8.02 -9.59
N ALA A 77 3.68 8.91 -10.37
CA ALA A 77 5.05 8.78 -10.82
C ALA A 77 5.95 9.81 -10.11
N MET A 78 7.22 9.46 -9.90
CA MET A 78 8.22 10.32 -9.28
C MET A 78 9.60 10.14 -9.91
N SER A 79 10.41 11.19 -9.84
CA SER A 79 11.81 11.19 -10.27
C SER A 79 12.62 12.10 -9.36
N SER A 80 13.92 12.20 -9.61
CA SER A 80 14.79 13.18 -8.93
C SER A 80 14.37 14.64 -9.15
N LYS A 81 13.52 14.93 -10.16
CA LYS A 81 13.05 16.27 -10.52
C LYS A 81 11.73 16.66 -9.85
N GLY A 82 11.02 15.70 -9.25
CA GLY A 82 9.73 15.94 -8.64
C GLY A 82 8.74 14.79 -8.83
N VAL A 83 7.50 15.07 -8.46
CA VAL A 83 6.37 14.14 -8.50
C VAL A 83 5.38 14.55 -9.60
N SER A 84 4.71 13.57 -10.20
CA SER A 84 3.65 13.80 -11.18
C SER A 84 2.36 14.26 -10.49
N ASP A 85 1.41 14.71 -11.31
CA ASP A 85 0.02 14.76 -10.90
C ASP A 85 -0.47 13.38 -10.45
N VAL A 86 -1.36 13.38 -9.47
CA VAL A 86 -1.88 12.16 -8.86
C VAL A 86 -3.13 11.73 -9.61
N TYR A 87 -3.14 10.48 -10.08
CA TYR A 87 -4.36 9.86 -10.60
C TYR A 87 -5.07 9.10 -9.48
N ILE A 88 -6.36 9.41 -9.28
CA ILE A 88 -7.18 8.78 -8.25
C ILE A 88 -8.32 8.02 -8.93
N HIS A 89 -8.31 6.70 -8.77
CA HIS A 89 -9.41 5.84 -9.16
C HIS A 89 -10.28 5.52 -7.94
N ARG A 90 -11.60 5.68 -8.10
CA ARG A 90 -12.62 5.53 -7.05
C ARG A 90 -13.36 4.21 -7.18
#